data_AF-A0A3D5X581-F1
#
_entry.id   AF-A0A3D5X581-F1
#
_cell.length_a   1.000
_cell.length_b   1.000
_cell.length_c   1.000
_cell.angle_alpha   90.00
_cell.angle_beta   90.00
_cell.angle_gamma   90.00
#
_symmetry.space_group_name_H-M   'P 1'
#
loop_
_entity.id
_entity.type
_entity.pdbx_description
1 polymer ?
#
loop_
_entity_poly.entity_id
_entity_poly.type
_entity_poly.pdbx_seq_one_letter_code
_entity_poly.pdbx_strand_id
1 'polypeptide(L)'
;MSLRYVITLIISTHVFLASFGQTQQDINNLFRDANAYFYFEDYEEALALYLSIYDNFPDNQNIDYRIGICYLNIANQKTKAIPYLERAVGNTTHWYNESSIKETRAPLEAYFYLGNAYYVANRLKEAKNAYDSFKSNLKNERKYNIDYLSHQLEGLERARTFKKYSINLLRSNLGETINNRLPNFNPVISGDGKTMAFTTKERFYQSINISKKINGKWEKPTNITLDLVVDGNCSTLSLNYNATELYLFKDDNHDGNIYVSNFSNGKWSPMRKLNENINTESYETHASISADGSKLYFASNREGGFGDLDIYVSHKDEMGNWGPAVNLGENINTQFNENTPFITNDGKTLFFSSDGHNTMGGYDIFFSQLNDNGSWSTPINLGYPINTTDDELFYQPIGDGAMGLMAMFD
;
A
#
# COMPACT_ATOMS: atom_id res chain seq x y z
N MET A 1 8.34 39.63 -80.45
CA MET A 1 8.85 40.87 -79.82
C MET A 1 8.85 40.64 -78.32
N SER A 2 10.00 40.82 -77.66
CA SER A 2 10.23 40.59 -76.23
C SER A 2 9.32 41.39 -75.31
N LEU A 3 9.06 40.94 -74.07
CA LEU A 3 9.69 41.49 -72.83
C LEU A 3 9.06 40.94 -71.50
N ARG A 4 9.93 40.37 -70.64
CA ARG A 4 10.03 40.39 -69.14
C ARG A 4 8.91 39.90 -68.18
N TYR A 5 9.33 38.89 -67.38
CA TYR A 5 9.18 38.64 -65.92
C TYR A 5 7.95 39.12 -65.14
N VAL A 6 7.23 38.16 -64.53
CA VAL A 6 7.04 38.05 -63.06
C VAL A 6 7.00 36.55 -62.70
N ILE A 7 8.00 36.08 -61.94
CA ILE A 7 8.02 34.75 -61.32
C ILE A 7 7.30 34.90 -59.97
N THR A 8 6.16 34.23 -59.83
CA THR A 8 5.44 34.13 -58.55
C THR A 8 6.09 33.06 -57.70
N LEU A 9 6.67 33.50 -56.59
CA LEU A 9 7.16 32.69 -55.49
C LEU A 9 5.95 32.09 -54.73
N ILE A 10 5.62 30.82 -54.94
CA ILE A 10 4.70 30.07 -54.07
C ILE A 10 5.56 29.19 -53.17
N ILE A 11 5.87 29.71 -51.99
CA ILE A 11 6.52 28.96 -50.91
C ILE A 11 5.49 28.02 -50.28
N SER A 12 5.95 26.78 -50.12
CA SER A 12 5.38 25.66 -49.36
C SER A 12 4.53 26.03 -48.14
N THR A 13 3.28 25.56 -48.11
CA THR A 13 2.41 25.60 -46.93
C THR A 13 1.69 24.27 -46.71
N HIS A 14 2.30 23.11 -46.98
CA HIS A 14 1.61 21.81 -46.90
C HIS A 14 2.30 20.74 -46.03
N VAL A 15 3.24 21.10 -45.14
CA VAL A 15 3.91 20.11 -44.25
C VAL A 15 3.57 20.24 -42.77
N PHE A 16 2.91 21.32 -42.32
CA PHE A 16 2.65 21.48 -40.88
C PHE A 16 1.45 20.67 -40.35
N LEU A 17 0.40 20.42 -41.14
CA LEU A 17 -0.82 19.79 -40.58
C LEU A 17 -0.66 18.29 -40.27
N ALA A 18 0.20 17.56 -40.99
CA ALA A 18 0.39 16.13 -40.78
C ALA A 18 1.16 15.82 -39.48
N SER A 19 2.17 16.63 -39.14
CA SER A 19 2.96 16.45 -37.92
C SER A 19 2.13 16.72 -36.65
N PHE A 20 1.30 17.77 -36.65
CA PHE A 20 0.45 18.10 -35.51
C PHE A 20 -0.65 17.05 -35.26
N GLY A 21 -1.22 16.47 -36.31
CA GLY A 21 -2.21 15.39 -36.19
C GLY A 21 -1.62 14.10 -35.62
N GLN A 22 -0.38 13.77 -35.98
CA GLN A 22 0.35 12.62 -35.45
C GLN A 22 0.68 12.81 -33.96
N THR A 23 1.21 13.99 -33.58
CA THR A 23 1.51 14.32 -32.17
C THR A 23 0.27 14.30 -31.28
N GLN A 24 -0.87 14.80 -31.75
CA GLN A 24 -2.11 14.77 -30.96
C GLN A 24 -2.64 13.34 -30.75
N GLN A 25 -2.52 12.48 -31.77
CA GLN A 25 -2.90 11.07 -31.65
C GLN A 25 -2.00 10.34 -30.64
N ASP A 26 -0.69 10.62 -30.66
CA ASP A 26 0.27 10.03 -29.72
C ASP A 26 -0.04 10.43 -28.28
N ILE A 27 -0.34 11.71 -28.04
CA ILE A 27 -0.78 12.22 -26.73
C ILE A 27 -2.07 11.54 -26.25
N ASN A 28 -3.06 11.36 -27.14
CA ASN A 28 -4.31 10.68 -26.78
C ASN A 28 -4.06 9.21 -26.39
N ASN A 29 -3.15 8.54 -27.08
CA ASN A 29 -2.76 7.17 -26.76
C ASN A 29 -2.07 7.11 -25.38
N LEU A 30 -1.09 7.97 -25.12
CA LEU A 30 -0.40 8.05 -23.83
C LEU A 30 -1.37 8.31 -22.66
N PHE A 31 -2.33 9.21 -22.84
CA PHE A 31 -3.36 9.47 -21.82
C PHE A 31 -4.25 8.25 -21.58
N ARG A 32 -4.64 7.53 -22.64
CA ARG A 32 -5.42 6.29 -22.50
C ARG A 32 -4.63 5.22 -21.77
N ASP A 33 -3.35 5.07 -22.09
CA ASP A 33 -2.48 4.09 -21.44
C ASP A 33 -2.24 4.47 -19.97
N ALA A 34 -2.03 5.75 -19.66
CA ALA A 34 -1.95 6.26 -18.29
C ALA A 34 -3.23 5.98 -17.50
N ASN A 35 -4.40 6.19 -18.11
CA ASN A 35 -5.69 5.82 -17.52
C ASN A 35 -5.79 4.32 -17.26
N ALA A 36 -5.33 3.48 -18.19
CA ALA A 36 -5.35 2.03 -17.99
C ALA A 36 -4.53 1.63 -16.76
N TYR A 37 -3.26 2.05 -16.66
CA TYR A 37 -2.44 1.81 -15.48
C TYR A 37 -3.07 2.38 -14.21
N PHE A 38 -3.65 3.58 -14.28
CA PHE A 38 -4.35 4.19 -13.14
C PHE A 38 -5.52 3.34 -12.63
N TYR A 39 -6.33 2.76 -13.52
CA TYR A 39 -7.46 1.90 -13.13
C TYR A 39 -7.02 0.52 -12.63
N PHE A 40 -5.82 0.07 -13.03
CA PHE A 40 -5.16 -1.12 -12.45
C PHE A 40 -4.34 -0.80 -11.19
N GLU A 41 -4.45 0.43 -10.67
CA GLU A 41 -3.73 0.91 -9.47
C GLU A 41 -2.20 0.86 -9.59
N ASP A 42 -1.70 0.80 -10.82
CA ASP A 42 -0.28 0.85 -11.14
C ASP A 42 0.18 2.31 -11.23
N TYR A 43 0.26 2.95 -10.06
CA TYR A 43 0.41 4.39 -9.95
C TYR A 43 1.80 4.90 -10.35
N GLU A 44 2.87 4.11 -10.21
CA GLU A 44 4.23 4.50 -10.64
C GLU A 44 4.26 4.68 -12.18
N GLU A 45 3.68 3.73 -12.90
CA GLU A 45 3.59 3.68 -14.37
C GLU A 45 2.63 4.76 -14.89
N ALA A 46 1.46 4.87 -14.27
CA ALA A 46 0.48 5.91 -14.59
C ALA A 46 1.08 7.32 -14.40
N LEU A 47 1.78 7.56 -13.28
CA LEU A 47 2.42 8.83 -12.98
C LEU A 47 3.45 9.21 -14.06
N ALA A 48 4.30 8.27 -14.46
CA ALA A 48 5.32 8.51 -15.48
C ALA A 48 4.69 8.98 -16.80
N LEU A 49 3.58 8.35 -17.21
CA LEU A 49 2.86 8.72 -18.42
C LEU A 49 2.13 10.05 -18.29
N TYR A 50 1.45 10.33 -17.17
CA TYR A 50 0.81 11.65 -16.95
C TYR A 50 1.84 12.80 -16.95
N LEU A 51 2.99 12.62 -16.30
CA LEU A 51 4.06 13.62 -16.30
C LEU A 51 4.62 13.85 -17.71
N SER A 52 4.71 12.79 -18.54
CA SER A 52 5.22 12.91 -19.91
C SER A 52 4.34 13.80 -20.82
N ILE A 53 3.04 13.86 -20.54
CA ILE A 53 2.10 14.71 -21.31
C ILE A 53 1.83 16.06 -20.64
N TYR A 54 2.18 16.21 -19.35
CA TYR A 54 1.82 17.37 -18.52
C TYR A 54 2.23 18.72 -19.10
N ASP A 55 3.45 18.81 -19.66
CA ASP A 55 3.97 20.05 -20.27
C ASP A 55 3.14 20.54 -21.47
N ASN A 56 2.36 19.66 -22.11
CA ASN A 56 1.45 20.02 -23.20
C ASN A 56 0.12 20.60 -22.69
N PHE A 57 -0.18 20.44 -21.40
CA PHE A 57 -1.46 20.81 -20.78
C PHE A 57 -1.26 21.48 -19.40
N PRO A 58 -0.47 22.56 -19.31
CA PRO A 58 -0.10 23.17 -18.03
C PRO A 58 -1.26 23.78 -17.24
N ASP A 59 -2.46 23.92 -17.84
CA ASP A 59 -3.68 24.44 -17.20
C ASP A 59 -4.80 23.40 -17.10
N ASN A 60 -4.49 22.11 -17.25
CA ASN A 60 -5.49 21.03 -17.19
C ASN A 60 -5.60 20.46 -15.77
N GLN A 61 -6.65 20.86 -15.05
CA GLN A 61 -6.93 20.41 -13.67
C GLN A 61 -7.29 18.92 -13.57
N ASN A 62 -7.76 18.30 -14.66
CA ASN A 62 -7.96 16.85 -14.69
C ASN A 62 -6.63 16.09 -14.63
N ILE A 63 -5.60 16.55 -15.35
CA ILE A 63 -4.27 15.93 -15.30
C ILE A 63 -3.63 16.17 -13.94
N ASP A 64 -3.78 17.38 -13.38
CA ASP A 64 -3.37 17.68 -12.00
C ASP A 64 -4.00 16.70 -10.99
N TYR A 65 -5.31 16.46 -11.10
CA TYR A 65 -6.03 15.52 -10.25
C TYR A 65 -5.45 14.10 -10.35
N ARG A 66 -5.21 13.60 -11.57
CA ARG A 66 -4.67 12.26 -11.79
C ARG A 66 -3.25 12.12 -11.24
N ILE A 67 -2.37 13.08 -11.50
CA ILE A 67 -1.00 13.13 -10.95
C ILE A 67 -1.05 13.16 -9.42
N GLY A 68 -1.93 13.99 -8.85
CA GLY A 68 -2.13 14.10 -7.41
C GLY A 68 -2.50 12.77 -6.77
N ILE A 69 -3.43 12.02 -7.36
CA ILE A 69 -3.81 10.69 -6.86
C ILE A 69 -2.66 9.69 -7.01
N CYS A 70 -1.95 9.68 -8.14
CA CYS A 70 -0.80 8.78 -8.27
C CYS A 70 0.22 9.05 -7.17
N TYR A 71 0.57 10.31 -6.91
CA TYR A 71 1.50 10.64 -5.82
C TYR A 71 0.98 10.19 -4.46
N LEU A 72 -0.30 10.36 -4.16
CA LEU A 72 -0.90 9.93 -2.89
C LEU A 72 -0.80 8.42 -2.63
N ASN A 73 -0.71 7.60 -3.68
CA ASN A 73 -0.63 6.14 -3.58
C ASN A 73 0.79 5.60 -3.78
N ILE A 74 1.78 6.45 -4.06
CA ILE A 74 3.19 6.04 -4.13
C ILE A 74 3.85 6.34 -2.79
N ALA A 75 4.31 5.28 -2.13
CA ALA A 75 5.06 5.38 -0.88
C ALA A 75 6.21 6.40 -1.00
N ASN A 76 6.38 7.23 0.04
CA ASN A 76 7.41 8.29 0.15
C ASN A 76 7.27 9.45 -0.84
N GLN A 77 6.22 9.47 -1.67
CA GLN A 77 5.95 10.57 -2.60
C GLN A 77 4.61 11.26 -2.35
N LYS A 78 3.83 10.80 -1.37
CA LYS A 78 2.49 11.30 -1.05
C LYS A 78 2.41 12.82 -0.88
N THR A 79 3.39 13.44 -0.23
CA THR A 79 3.42 14.89 -0.01
C THR A 79 3.57 15.70 -1.31
N LYS A 80 4.13 15.11 -2.39
CA LYS A 80 4.22 15.74 -3.71
C LYS A 80 2.86 15.92 -4.38
N ALA A 81 1.82 15.23 -3.91
CA ALA A 81 0.46 15.37 -4.43
C ALA A 81 -0.15 16.76 -4.18
N ILE A 82 0.22 17.41 -3.07
CA ILE A 82 -0.38 18.67 -2.60
C ILE A 82 -0.43 19.76 -3.69
N PRO A 83 0.69 20.18 -4.33
CA PRO A 83 0.65 21.25 -5.32
C PRO A 83 -0.25 20.93 -6.53
N TYR A 84 -0.32 19.66 -6.94
CA TYR A 84 -1.19 19.25 -8.04
C TYR A 84 -2.66 19.27 -7.61
N LEU A 85 -2.98 18.74 -6.44
CA LEU A 85 -4.37 18.73 -5.93
C LEU A 85 -4.87 20.15 -5.59
N GLU A 86 -4.01 21.04 -5.10
CA GLU A 86 -4.30 22.47 -4.90
C GLU A 86 -4.69 23.15 -6.22
N ARG A 87 -4.00 22.82 -7.33
CA ARG A 87 -4.36 23.30 -8.66
C ARG A 87 -5.64 22.65 -9.17
N ALA A 88 -5.81 21.34 -8.98
CA ALA A 88 -6.97 20.58 -9.44
C ALA A 88 -8.29 21.17 -8.91
N VAL A 89 -8.34 21.52 -7.63
CA VAL A 89 -9.54 22.11 -7.01
C VAL A 89 -9.86 23.53 -7.51
N GLY A 90 -8.97 24.17 -8.27
CA GLY A 90 -9.18 25.48 -8.86
C GLY A 90 -10.28 25.51 -9.93
N ASN A 91 -10.62 24.35 -10.52
CA ASN A 91 -11.64 24.23 -11.55
C ASN A 91 -12.25 22.83 -11.57
N THR A 92 -13.36 22.65 -10.84
CA THR A 92 -14.04 21.36 -10.67
C THR A 92 -15.38 21.29 -11.38
N THR A 93 -15.89 20.08 -11.64
CA THR A 93 -17.16 19.84 -12.32
C THR A 93 -17.93 18.64 -11.75
N HIS A 94 -19.26 18.74 -11.77
CA HIS A 94 -20.17 17.61 -11.53
C HIS A 94 -20.29 16.68 -12.75
N TRP A 95 -20.15 17.23 -13.96
CA TRP A 95 -20.19 16.49 -15.21
C TRP A 95 -18.76 16.26 -15.68
N TYR A 96 -18.14 15.23 -15.12
CA TYR A 96 -16.75 14.86 -15.37
C TYR A 96 -16.66 13.76 -16.43
N ASN A 97 -15.78 13.95 -17.43
CA ASN A 97 -15.48 12.93 -18.43
C ASN A 97 -14.04 12.44 -18.26
N GLU A 98 -13.87 11.37 -17.51
CA GLU A 98 -12.57 10.78 -17.19
C GLU A 98 -11.80 10.22 -18.40
N SER A 99 -12.51 9.76 -19.43
CA SER A 99 -11.90 9.09 -20.57
C SER A 99 -11.32 10.07 -21.60
N SER A 100 -11.60 11.37 -21.47
CA SER A 100 -11.20 12.37 -22.46
C SER A 100 -10.13 13.31 -21.95
N ILE A 101 -9.00 13.38 -22.65
CA ILE A 101 -7.97 14.39 -22.41
C ILE A 101 -8.46 15.83 -22.64
N LYS A 102 -9.59 15.99 -23.34
CA LYS A 102 -10.23 17.30 -23.54
C LYS A 102 -11.01 17.77 -22.30
N GLU A 103 -11.27 16.90 -21.33
CA GLU A 103 -11.77 17.34 -20.03
C GLU A 103 -10.64 18.05 -19.31
N THR A 104 -10.82 19.36 -19.10
CA THR A 104 -9.84 20.23 -18.44
C THR A 104 -10.13 20.43 -16.96
N ARG A 105 -11.32 20.04 -16.49
CA ARG A 105 -11.78 20.25 -15.12
C ARG A 105 -11.59 18.97 -14.31
N ALA A 106 -11.25 19.13 -13.04
CA ALA A 106 -11.17 18.02 -12.10
C ALA A 106 -12.58 17.59 -11.62
N PRO A 107 -12.75 16.34 -11.18
CA PRO A 107 -13.97 15.93 -10.49
C PRO A 107 -14.04 16.57 -9.08
N LEU A 108 -15.22 16.58 -8.45
CA LEU A 108 -15.40 17.17 -7.10
C LEU A 108 -14.58 16.46 -6.02
N GLU A 109 -14.33 15.18 -6.23
CA GLU A 109 -13.49 14.29 -5.44
C GLU A 109 -12.07 14.86 -5.27
N ALA A 110 -11.61 15.75 -6.16
CA ALA A 110 -10.35 16.47 -5.98
C ALA A 110 -10.24 17.18 -4.61
N TYR A 111 -11.33 17.72 -4.07
CA TYR A 111 -11.33 18.30 -2.72
C TYR A 111 -11.11 17.25 -1.63
N PHE A 112 -11.68 16.06 -1.81
CA PHE A 112 -11.50 14.96 -0.89
C PHE A 112 -10.04 14.49 -0.86
N TYR A 113 -9.47 14.21 -2.03
CA TYR A 113 -8.06 13.81 -2.14
C TYR A 113 -7.10 14.91 -1.70
N LEU A 114 -7.42 16.20 -1.93
CA LEU A 114 -6.64 17.30 -1.36
C LEU A 114 -6.66 17.27 0.18
N GLY A 115 -7.80 16.95 0.77
CA GLY A 115 -7.92 16.71 2.21
C GLY A 115 -7.01 15.58 2.69
N ASN A 116 -7.02 14.43 2.00
CA ASN A 116 -6.14 13.30 2.29
C ASN A 116 -4.65 13.70 2.18
N ALA A 117 -4.27 14.45 1.15
CA ALA A 117 -2.90 14.90 0.95
C ALA A 117 -2.40 15.82 2.07
N TYR A 118 -3.25 16.76 2.51
CA TYR A 118 -2.96 17.56 3.69
C TYR A 118 -2.91 16.73 4.97
N TYR A 119 -3.79 15.74 5.09
CA TYR A 119 -3.85 14.90 6.28
C TYR A 119 -2.58 14.08 6.44
N VAL A 120 -2.14 13.37 5.40
CA VAL A 120 -0.87 12.64 5.34
C VAL A 120 0.30 13.57 5.67
N ALA A 121 0.30 14.80 5.16
CA ALA A 121 1.30 15.82 5.48
C ALA A 121 1.16 16.46 6.89
N ASN A 122 0.27 15.92 7.72
CA ASN A 122 -0.05 16.41 9.06
C ASN A 122 -0.53 17.89 9.10
N ARG A 123 -1.08 18.39 8.00
CA ARG A 123 -1.68 19.72 7.86
C ARG A 123 -3.17 19.67 8.23
N LEU A 124 -3.45 19.30 9.49
CA LEU A 124 -4.79 18.93 9.95
C LEU A 124 -5.87 20.03 9.75
N LYS A 125 -5.47 21.31 9.80
CA LYS A 125 -6.40 22.42 9.57
C LYS A 125 -6.77 22.54 8.09
N GLU A 126 -5.78 22.49 7.21
CA GLU A 126 -6.01 22.50 5.77
C GLU A 126 -6.79 21.26 5.30
N ALA A 127 -6.47 20.08 5.85
CA ALA A 127 -7.22 18.84 5.61
C ALA A 127 -8.72 19.03 5.91
N LYS A 128 -9.03 19.54 7.12
CA LYS A 128 -10.41 19.84 7.52
C LYS A 128 -11.10 20.80 6.55
N ASN A 129 -10.42 21.87 6.15
CA ASN A 129 -11.00 22.86 5.23
C ASN A 129 -11.31 22.27 3.85
N ALA A 130 -10.44 21.39 3.35
CA ALA A 130 -10.66 20.69 2.08
C ALA A 130 -11.84 19.71 2.16
N TYR A 131 -11.94 18.93 3.24
CA TYR A 131 -13.08 18.06 3.52
C TYR A 131 -14.40 18.83 3.67
N ASP A 132 -14.41 19.97 4.38
CA ASP A 132 -15.59 20.83 4.52
C ASP A 132 -16.02 21.40 3.14
N SER A 133 -15.05 21.72 2.28
CA SER A 133 -15.31 22.16 0.90
C SER A 133 -15.93 21.03 0.07
N PHE A 134 -15.38 19.82 0.15
CA PHE A 134 -15.97 18.64 -0.49
C PHE A 134 -17.42 18.43 -0.02
N LYS A 135 -17.64 18.34 1.29
CA LYS A 135 -18.96 18.15 1.91
C LYS A 135 -19.99 19.20 1.48
N SER A 136 -19.56 20.46 1.34
CA SER A 136 -20.45 21.55 0.94
C SER A 136 -20.90 21.42 -0.52
N ASN A 137 -20.04 20.92 -1.40
CA ASN A 137 -20.37 20.63 -2.79
C ASN A 137 -21.24 19.37 -2.95
N LEU A 138 -21.22 18.44 -1.99
CA LEU A 138 -22.04 17.22 -2.00
C LEU A 138 -23.52 17.42 -1.69
N LYS A 139 -23.93 18.53 -1.05
CA LYS A 139 -25.27 18.70 -0.45
C LYS A 139 -26.46 18.53 -1.43
N ASN A 140 -26.22 18.47 -2.73
CA ASN A 140 -27.24 18.28 -3.76
C ASN A 140 -27.27 16.85 -4.35
N GLU A 141 -26.41 15.94 -3.90
CA GLU A 141 -26.25 14.61 -4.54
C GLU A 141 -26.30 13.46 -3.53
N ARG A 142 -27.25 12.54 -3.74
CA ARG A 142 -27.40 11.32 -2.94
C ARG A 142 -26.40 10.22 -3.29
N LYS A 143 -25.47 10.47 -4.22
CA LYS A 143 -24.59 9.44 -4.81
C LYS A 143 -23.39 9.10 -3.92
N TYR A 144 -23.01 9.98 -3.00
CA TYR A 144 -21.77 9.86 -2.24
C TYR A 144 -22.00 9.16 -0.90
N ASN A 145 -21.23 8.10 -0.65
CA ASN A 145 -21.08 7.55 0.68
C ASN A 145 -20.22 8.52 1.52
N ILE A 146 -20.82 9.12 2.56
CA ILE A 146 -20.17 10.10 3.43
C ILE A 146 -19.58 9.46 4.71
N ASP A 147 -19.69 8.14 4.87
CA ASP A 147 -19.21 7.44 6.05
C ASP A 147 -17.69 7.51 6.12
N TYR A 148 -17.00 7.29 5.00
CA TYR A 148 -15.53 7.44 4.93
C TYR A 148 -15.08 8.88 5.18
N LEU A 149 -15.78 9.88 4.63
CA LEU A 149 -15.50 11.29 4.92
C LEU A 149 -15.68 11.63 6.41
N SER A 150 -16.72 11.07 7.04
CA SER A 150 -16.97 11.25 8.47
C SER A 150 -15.87 10.59 9.29
N HIS A 151 -15.45 9.38 8.90
CA HIS A 151 -14.32 8.67 9.50
C HIS A 151 -13.01 9.48 9.43
N GLN A 152 -12.70 10.06 8.26
CA GLN A 152 -11.54 10.94 8.07
C GLN A 152 -11.60 12.19 8.98
N LEU A 153 -12.76 12.84 9.09
CA LEU A 153 -12.95 14.00 9.96
C LEU A 153 -12.79 13.67 11.45
N GLU A 154 -13.28 12.51 11.90
CA GLU A 154 -13.05 12.00 13.26
C GLU A 154 -11.57 11.67 13.49
N GLY A 155 -10.91 11.07 12.48
CA GLY A 155 -9.48 10.84 12.44
C GLY A 155 -8.67 12.11 12.74
N LEU A 156 -9.02 13.26 12.14
CA LEU A 156 -8.33 14.52 12.41
C LEU A 156 -8.32 14.90 13.91
N GLU A 157 -9.41 14.64 14.62
CA GLU A 157 -9.52 14.92 16.06
C GLU A 157 -8.79 13.87 16.90
N ARG A 158 -8.80 12.60 16.48
CA ARG A 158 -7.98 11.53 17.07
C ARG A 158 -6.50 11.85 16.92
N ALA A 159 -6.05 12.29 15.74
CA ALA A 159 -4.68 12.71 15.48
C ALA A 159 -4.20 13.84 16.40
N ARG A 160 -5.05 14.85 16.64
CA ARG A 160 -4.76 15.90 17.64
C ARG A 160 -4.56 15.33 19.04
N THR A 161 -5.39 14.38 19.41
CA THR A 161 -5.37 13.74 20.73
C THR A 161 -4.12 12.88 20.91
N PHE A 162 -3.83 11.97 19.99
CA PHE A 162 -2.64 11.11 20.05
C PHE A 162 -1.33 11.92 20.03
N LYS A 163 -1.26 13.00 19.24
CA LYS A 163 -0.08 13.89 19.23
C LYS A 163 0.10 14.64 20.54
N LYS A 164 -1.00 15.02 21.20
CA LYS A 164 -0.96 15.67 22.52
C LYS A 164 -0.52 14.70 23.63
N TYR A 165 -0.92 13.44 23.51
CA TYR A 165 -0.64 12.38 24.48
C TYR A 165 0.28 11.31 23.86
N SER A 166 1.41 11.74 23.31
CA SER A 166 2.36 10.86 22.65
C SER A 166 2.98 9.85 23.61
N ILE A 167 3.24 8.64 23.10
CA ILE A 167 3.99 7.62 23.82
C ILE A 167 5.50 7.85 23.67
N ASN A 168 6.28 7.31 24.61
CA ASN A 168 7.73 7.28 24.50
C ASN A 168 8.15 6.14 23.56
N LEU A 169 8.94 6.47 22.55
CA LEU A 169 9.43 5.50 21.57
C LEU A 169 10.95 5.57 21.47
N LEU A 170 11.60 4.45 21.72
CA LEU A 170 13.03 4.26 21.44
C LEU A 170 13.16 3.62 20.05
N ARG A 171 13.80 4.34 19.12
CA ARG A 171 14.11 3.83 17.78
C ARG A 171 15.60 3.53 17.68
N SER A 172 15.94 2.42 17.04
CA SER A 172 17.32 2.06 16.71
C SER A 172 17.38 1.55 15.28
N ASN A 173 18.27 2.13 14.48
CA ASN A 173 18.56 1.64 13.15
C ASN A 173 19.42 0.36 13.27
N LEU A 174 19.06 -0.70 12.53
CA LEU A 174 19.77 -1.99 12.56
C LEU A 174 21.19 -1.95 11.96
N GLY A 175 21.63 -0.80 11.46
CA GLY A 175 22.96 -0.55 10.91
C GLY A 175 23.10 -0.95 9.44
N GLU A 176 24.23 -0.57 8.86
CA GLU A 176 24.53 -0.73 7.42
C GLU A 176 24.60 -2.20 6.96
N THR A 177 24.71 -3.14 7.90
CA THR A 177 24.68 -4.58 7.59
C THR A 177 23.31 -5.01 7.06
N ILE A 178 22.23 -4.45 7.63
CA ILE A 178 20.87 -4.73 7.19
C ILE A 178 20.40 -3.63 6.24
N ASN A 179 20.56 -2.36 6.64
CA ASN A 179 20.08 -1.21 5.88
C ASN A 179 21.09 -0.79 4.83
N ASN A 180 20.71 -0.88 3.56
CA ASN A 180 21.53 -0.45 2.44
C ASN A 180 20.83 0.69 1.67
N ARG A 181 21.42 1.15 0.56
CA ARG A 181 20.86 2.26 -0.24
C ARG A 181 19.54 1.92 -0.94
N LEU A 182 19.18 0.66 -1.03
CA LEU A 182 17.95 0.17 -1.64
C LEU A 182 16.87 0.04 -0.57
N PRO A 183 15.58 0.23 -0.92
CA PRO A 183 14.48 0.02 -0.01
C PRO A 183 14.45 -1.43 0.49
N ASN A 184 14.61 -1.62 1.80
CA ASN A 184 14.38 -2.89 2.49
C ASN A 184 13.07 -2.79 3.26
N PHE A 185 12.20 -3.79 3.10
CA PHE A 185 10.86 -3.78 3.65
C PHE A 185 10.41 -5.19 4.03
N ASN A 186 9.25 -5.26 4.69
CA ASN A 186 8.66 -6.48 5.22
C ASN A 186 9.62 -7.32 6.12
N PRO A 187 10.33 -6.71 7.09
CA PRO A 187 11.25 -7.47 7.93
C PRO A 187 10.50 -8.43 8.86
N VAL A 188 10.84 -9.72 8.78
CA VAL A 188 10.27 -10.78 9.63
C VAL A 188 11.39 -11.47 10.40
N ILE A 189 11.10 -11.90 11.62
CA ILE A 189 12.07 -12.54 12.51
C ILE A 189 11.54 -13.88 12.99
N SER A 190 12.42 -14.88 13.09
CA SER A 190 12.08 -16.16 13.70
C SER A 190 11.76 -15.98 15.18
N GLY A 191 10.87 -16.81 15.71
CA GLY A 191 10.45 -16.74 17.10
C GLY A 191 11.59 -16.91 18.11
N ASP A 192 12.66 -17.64 17.74
CA ASP A 192 13.89 -17.74 18.54
C ASP A 192 14.83 -16.51 18.45
N GLY A 193 14.47 -15.53 17.60
CA GLY A 193 15.18 -14.26 17.43
C GLY A 193 16.52 -14.35 16.69
N LYS A 194 16.83 -15.49 16.05
CA LYS A 194 18.15 -15.73 15.45
C LYS A 194 18.20 -15.53 13.94
N THR A 195 17.06 -15.51 13.25
CA THR A 195 17.02 -15.37 11.79
C THR A 195 16.05 -14.28 11.42
N MET A 196 16.48 -13.38 10.53
CA MET A 196 15.64 -12.37 9.92
C MET A 196 15.54 -12.63 8.42
N ALA A 197 14.33 -12.52 7.88
CA ALA A 197 14.11 -12.39 6.44
C ALA A 197 13.57 -11.00 6.16
N PHE A 198 13.86 -10.45 4.97
CA PHE A 198 13.28 -9.21 4.50
C PHE A 198 13.33 -9.16 2.98
N THR A 199 12.53 -8.26 2.40
CA THR A 199 12.48 -8.02 0.96
C THR A 199 13.24 -6.75 0.62
N THR A 200 13.96 -6.74 -0.51
CA THR A 200 14.63 -5.55 -1.04
C THR A 200 14.09 -5.21 -2.43
N LYS A 201 13.69 -3.96 -2.67
CA LYS A 201 13.28 -3.46 -4.00
C LYS A 201 14.55 -3.23 -4.83
N GLU A 202 14.89 -4.18 -5.70
CA GLU A 202 15.96 -4.02 -6.68
C GLU A 202 15.46 -3.19 -7.88
N ARG A 203 16.36 -2.87 -8.80
CA ARG A 203 16.01 -2.10 -10.00
C ARG A 203 14.98 -2.79 -10.90
N PHE A 204 14.98 -4.13 -10.93
CA PHE A 204 14.19 -4.91 -11.90
C PHE A 204 13.33 -6.01 -11.27
N TYR A 205 13.50 -6.27 -9.97
CA TYR A 205 12.81 -7.35 -9.26
C TYR A 205 12.84 -7.10 -7.75
N GLN A 206 12.19 -7.96 -6.97
CA GLN A 206 12.31 -7.98 -5.51
C GLN A 206 13.19 -9.14 -5.07
N SER A 207 14.20 -8.86 -4.24
CA SER A 207 15.07 -9.91 -3.69
C SER A 207 14.65 -10.30 -2.27
N ILE A 208 14.68 -11.60 -1.97
CA ILE A 208 14.44 -12.15 -0.64
C ILE A 208 15.78 -12.39 0.04
N ASN A 209 16.02 -11.72 1.17
CA ASN A 209 17.29 -11.72 1.87
C ASN A 209 17.14 -12.33 3.26
N ILE A 210 18.10 -13.16 3.67
CA ILE A 210 18.16 -13.79 4.99
C ILE A 210 19.43 -13.36 5.72
N SER A 211 19.28 -12.85 6.94
CA SER A 211 20.39 -12.60 7.87
C SER A 211 20.27 -13.45 9.12
N LYS A 212 21.40 -13.91 9.65
CA LYS A 212 21.48 -14.66 10.91
C LYS A 212 22.11 -13.79 11.98
N LYS A 213 21.65 -13.96 13.22
CA LYS A 213 22.19 -13.28 14.39
C LYS A 213 23.20 -14.19 15.10
N ILE A 214 24.46 -13.80 15.10
CA ILE A 214 25.57 -14.51 15.76
C ILE A 214 26.19 -13.59 16.80
N ASN A 215 26.34 -14.06 18.04
CA ASN A 215 26.90 -13.27 19.16
C ASN A 215 26.22 -11.89 19.32
N GLY A 216 24.90 -11.84 19.11
CA GLY A 216 24.10 -10.62 19.24
C GLY A 216 24.13 -9.67 18.04
N LYS A 217 24.91 -9.97 16.99
CA LYS A 217 25.04 -9.13 15.79
C LYS A 217 24.43 -9.80 14.57
N TRP A 218 23.79 -9.01 13.72
CA TRP A 218 23.32 -9.48 12.42
C TRP A 218 24.49 -9.64 11.48
N GLU A 219 24.55 -10.78 10.80
CA GLU A 219 25.53 -11.06 9.76
C GLU A 219 25.07 -10.50 8.41
N LYS A 220 25.99 -10.43 7.45
CA LYS A 220 25.66 -9.97 6.09
C LYS A 220 24.53 -10.83 5.49
N PRO A 221 23.46 -10.22 4.96
CA PRO A 221 22.35 -10.96 4.37
C PRO A 221 22.77 -11.77 3.15
N THR A 222 22.14 -12.94 2.99
CA THR A 222 22.25 -13.80 1.81
C THR A 222 20.96 -13.71 1.00
N ASN A 223 21.06 -13.42 -0.29
CA ASN A 223 19.93 -13.43 -1.22
C ASN A 223 19.57 -14.88 -1.58
N ILE A 224 18.35 -15.30 -1.29
CA ILE A 224 17.84 -16.67 -1.51
C ILE A 224 16.85 -16.77 -2.68
N THR A 225 16.65 -15.70 -3.45
CA THR A 225 15.60 -15.61 -4.49
C THR A 225 15.69 -16.75 -5.52
N LEU A 226 16.91 -17.16 -5.87
CA LEU A 226 17.13 -18.28 -6.81
C LEU A 226 16.74 -19.64 -6.23
N ASP A 227 16.87 -19.83 -4.92
CA ASP A 227 16.46 -21.07 -4.25
C ASP A 227 14.95 -21.24 -4.27
N LEU A 228 14.24 -20.11 -4.14
CA LEU A 228 12.78 -20.04 -4.13
C LEU A 228 12.15 -20.26 -5.51
N VAL A 229 12.94 -20.16 -6.59
CA VAL A 229 12.47 -20.27 -8.00
C VAL A 229 11.29 -19.32 -8.26
N VAL A 230 11.45 -18.06 -7.84
CA VAL A 230 10.43 -17.02 -8.02
C VAL A 230 10.36 -16.62 -9.49
N ASP A 231 9.15 -16.60 -10.04
CA ASP A 231 8.82 -15.87 -11.27
C ASP A 231 8.15 -14.54 -10.88
N GLY A 232 8.66 -13.40 -11.34
CA GLY A 232 8.16 -12.07 -10.95
C GLY A 232 8.55 -11.60 -9.54
N ASN A 233 7.73 -10.71 -8.97
CA ASN A 233 7.96 -10.11 -7.65
C ASN A 233 7.35 -10.95 -6.53
N CYS A 234 8.05 -11.02 -5.40
CA CYS A 234 7.64 -11.76 -4.23
C CYS A 234 8.12 -11.04 -2.97
N SER A 235 7.33 -11.09 -1.91
CA SER A 235 7.60 -10.39 -0.65
C SER A 235 7.51 -11.31 0.55
N THR A 236 8.28 -10.99 1.59
CA THR A 236 8.30 -11.74 2.86
C THR A 236 7.04 -11.47 3.68
N LEU A 237 6.51 -12.50 4.36
CA LEU A 237 5.33 -12.40 5.22
C LEU A 237 5.61 -12.80 6.68
N SER A 238 6.14 -14.00 6.92
CA SER A 238 6.52 -14.45 8.26
C SER A 238 7.51 -15.62 8.23
N LEU A 239 8.24 -15.80 9.33
CA LEU A 239 9.06 -16.98 9.61
C LEU A 239 8.43 -17.77 10.76
N ASN A 240 8.47 -19.09 10.68
CA ASN A 240 8.12 -19.89 11.86
C ASN A 240 9.22 -19.78 12.96
N TYR A 241 8.92 -20.33 14.14
CA TYR A 241 9.75 -20.13 15.34
C TYR A 241 11.25 -20.44 15.15
N ASN A 242 11.57 -21.50 14.38
CA ASN A 242 12.93 -21.97 14.16
C ASN A 242 13.51 -21.59 12.78
N ALA A 243 12.84 -20.72 12.01
CA ALA A 243 13.22 -20.34 10.66
C ALA A 243 13.36 -21.53 9.68
N THR A 244 12.52 -22.56 9.83
CA THR A 244 12.45 -23.70 8.90
C THR A 244 11.36 -23.55 7.86
N GLU A 245 10.39 -22.66 8.07
CA GLU A 245 9.38 -22.26 7.10
C GLU A 245 9.43 -20.75 6.91
N LEU A 246 9.39 -20.29 5.66
CA LEU A 246 9.25 -18.90 5.27
C LEU A 246 7.98 -18.75 4.44
N TYR A 247 7.06 -17.93 4.94
CA TYR A 247 5.82 -17.58 4.25
C TYR A 247 6.06 -16.32 3.40
N LEU A 248 5.50 -16.34 2.20
CA LEU A 248 5.79 -15.39 1.12
C LEU A 248 4.49 -14.97 0.46
N PHE A 249 4.43 -13.73 -0.01
CA PHE A 249 3.34 -13.21 -0.83
C PHE A 249 3.80 -13.07 -2.27
N LYS A 250 2.93 -13.45 -3.19
CA LYS A 250 3.08 -13.19 -4.61
C LYS A 250 1.74 -12.81 -5.21
N ASP A 251 1.75 -11.80 -6.08
CA ASP A 251 0.64 -11.51 -6.98
C ASP A 251 0.79 -12.38 -8.25
N ASP A 252 -0.25 -13.17 -8.54
CA ASP A 252 -0.37 -14.08 -9.68
C ASP A 252 -1.32 -13.53 -10.77
N ASN A 253 -1.09 -12.28 -11.20
CA ASN A 253 -1.91 -11.52 -12.17
C ASN A 253 -3.21 -10.98 -11.55
N HIS A 254 -3.05 -10.09 -10.57
CA HIS A 254 -4.11 -9.52 -9.73
C HIS A 254 -4.79 -10.56 -8.81
N ASP A 255 -4.14 -11.70 -8.61
CA ASP A 255 -4.55 -12.77 -7.70
C ASP A 255 -3.50 -12.88 -6.57
N GLY A 256 -3.80 -12.28 -5.43
CA GLY A 256 -2.92 -12.25 -4.27
C GLY A 256 -2.85 -13.61 -3.59
N ASN A 257 -1.65 -14.16 -3.42
CA ASN A 257 -1.48 -15.52 -2.95
C ASN A 257 -0.37 -15.69 -1.91
N ILE A 258 -0.59 -16.64 -0.99
CA ILE A 258 0.35 -17.01 0.06
C ILE A 258 1.08 -18.31 -0.33
N TYR A 259 2.39 -18.23 -0.27
CA TYR A 259 3.34 -19.29 -0.57
C TYR A 259 4.14 -19.66 0.68
N VAL A 260 4.73 -20.86 0.67
CA VAL A 260 5.68 -21.31 1.69
C VAL A 260 6.92 -21.95 1.06
N SER A 261 8.09 -21.65 1.60
CA SER A 261 9.34 -22.36 1.33
C SER A 261 9.88 -23.00 2.61
N ASN A 262 10.53 -24.15 2.47
CA ASN A 262 11.07 -24.92 3.59
C ASN A 262 12.60 -24.90 3.56
N PHE A 263 13.22 -24.66 4.71
CA PHE A 263 14.67 -24.75 4.86
C PHE A 263 15.08 -26.13 5.36
N SER A 264 15.85 -26.85 4.55
CA SER A 264 16.40 -28.15 4.89
C SER A 264 17.77 -28.35 4.24
N ASN A 265 18.66 -29.09 4.89
CA ASN A 265 20.00 -29.40 4.36
C ASN A 265 20.80 -28.17 3.87
N GLY A 266 20.63 -27.03 4.54
CA GLY A 266 21.34 -25.79 4.23
C GLY A 266 20.78 -24.98 3.07
N LYS A 267 19.61 -25.34 2.52
CA LYS A 267 19.00 -24.68 1.36
C LYS A 267 17.50 -24.46 1.55
N TRP A 268 16.97 -23.38 0.97
CA TRP A 268 15.52 -23.18 0.83
C TRP A 268 14.99 -24.00 -0.36
N SER A 269 13.80 -24.57 -0.21
CA SER A 269 13.10 -25.22 -1.31
C SER A 269 12.53 -24.19 -2.28
N PRO A 270 12.21 -24.59 -3.53
CA PRO A 270 11.26 -23.82 -4.33
C PRO A 270 10.01 -23.51 -3.51
N MET A 271 9.48 -22.31 -3.64
CA MET A 271 8.26 -21.94 -2.94
C MET A 271 7.07 -22.69 -3.53
N ARG A 272 6.11 -23.08 -2.68
CA ARG A 272 4.87 -23.73 -3.10
C ARG A 272 3.68 -22.93 -2.62
N LYS A 273 2.67 -22.78 -3.48
CA LYS A 273 1.38 -22.18 -3.13
C LYS A 273 0.74 -23.00 -2.00
N LEU A 274 0.15 -22.34 -1.01
CA LEU A 274 -0.68 -23.02 0.00
C LEU A 274 -1.97 -23.56 -0.63
N ASN A 275 -2.67 -24.46 0.07
CA ASN A 275 -3.86 -25.13 -0.45
C ASN A 275 -5.07 -24.19 -0.57
N GLU A 276 -6.16 -24.71 -1.13
CA GLU A 276 -7.42 -23.99 -1.43
C GLU A 276 -8.16 -23.43 -0.21
N ASN A 277 -7.84 -23.91 0.99
CA ASN A 277 -8.41 -23.35 2.22
C ASN A 277 -7.78 -22.01 2.60
N ILE A 278 -6.55 -21.77 2.14
CA ILE A 278 -5.86 -20.50 2.26
C ILE A 278 -6.09 -19.69 1.00
N ASN A 279 -5.60 -20.16 -0.15
CA ASN A 279 -5.64 -19.43 -1.42
C ASN A 279 -6.92 -19.74 -2.18
N THR A 280 -7.77 -18.75 -2.33
CA THR A 280 -9.08 -18.83 -2.98
C THR A 280 -9.08 -18.02 -4.29
N GLU A 281 -10.25 -17.65 -4.82
CA GLU A 281 -10.33 -16.67 -5.93
C GLU A 281 -10.26 -15.21 -5.42
N SER A 282 -10.22 -15.04 -4.09
CA SER A 282 -10.06 -13.75 -3.44
C SER A 282 -8.59 -13.36 -3.33
N TYR A 283 -8.35 -12.09 -3.07
CA TYR A 283 -7.01 -11.55 -2.85
C TYR A 283 -6.53 -11.90 -1.43
N GLU A 284 -5.75 -12.97 -1.30
CA GLU A 284 -5.04 -13.28 -0.08
C GLU A 284 -3.74 -12.49 0.04
N THR A 285 -3.59 -11.80 1.15
CA THR A 285 -2.39 -11.05 1.46
C THR A 285 -1.83 -11.46 2.81
N HIS A 286 -0.85 -10.70 3.30
CA HIS A 286 -0.05 -10.89 4.50
C HIS A 286 -0.47 -12.00 5.47
N ALA A 287 0.47 -12.86 5.86
CA ALA A 287 0.22 -14.00 6.72
C ALA A 287 1.28 -14.18 7.83
N SER A 288 0.80 -14.48 9.04
CA SER A 288 1.61 -14.75 10.24
C SER A 288 1.32 -16.13 10.81
N ILE A 289 2.36 -16.95 10.88
CA ILE A 289 2.36 -18.29 11.46
C ILE A 289 2.56 -18.22 12.99
N SER A 290 1.75 -18.95 13.75
CA SER A 290 1.94 -19.08 15.20
C SER A 290 3.24 -19.80 15.55
N ALA A 291 3.80 -19.53 16.73
CA ALA A 291 5.08 -20.11 17.15
C ALA A 291 5.09 -21.65 17.18
N ASP A 292 3.96 -22.27 17.50
CA ASP A 292 3.77 -23.72 17.48
C ASP A 292 3.54 -24.29 16.06
N GLY A 293 3.40 -23.42 15.05
CA GLY A 293 3.16 -23.79 13.65
C GLY A 293 1.74 -24.26 13.35
N SER A 294 0.81 -24.15 14.30
CA SER A 294 -0.54 -24.74 14.21
C SER A 294 -1.60 -23.80 13.64
N LYS A 295 -1.39 -22.48 13.65
CA LYS A 295 -2.34 -21.46 13.18
C LYS A 295 -1.68 -20.50 12.21
N LEU A 296 -2.37 -20.17 11.12
CA LEU A 296 -2.00 -19.10 10.19
C LEU A 296 -3.05 -18.00 10.27
N TYR A 297 -2.63 -16.81 10.67
CA TYR A 297 -3.44 -15.60 10.60
C TYR A 297 -3.13 -14.89 9.30
N PHE A 298 -4.12 -14.47 8.53
CA PHE A 298 -3.88 -13.81 7.25
C PHE A 298 -5.03 -12.88 6.86
N ALA A 299 -4.76 -11.92 5.98
CA ALA A 299 -5.77 -10.99 5.47
C ALA A 299 -6.31 -11.44 4.10
N SER A 300 -7.60 -11.27 3.86
CA SER A 300 -8.27 -11.70 2.62
C SER A 300 -9.55 -10.90 2.39
N ASN A 301 -9.89 -10.65 1.12
CA ASN A 301 -11.18 -10.07 0.70
C ASN A 301 -12.23 -11.12 0.31
N ARG A 302 -12.16 -12.31 0.92
CA ARG A 302 -13.14 -13.37 0.70
C ARG A 302 -14.55 -12.99 1.15
N GLU A 303 -15.52 -13.57 0.45
CA GLU A 303 -16.94 -13.34 0.71
C GLU A 303 -17.31 -13.65 2.18
N GLY A 304 -18.17 -12.81 2.76
CA GLY A 304 -18.64 -12.95 4.14
C GLY A 304 -17.82 -12.17 5.18
N GLY A 305 -16.85 -11.37 4.73
CA GLY A 305 -16.16 -10.38 5.57
C GLY A 305 -17.00 -9.14 5.90
N PHE A 306 -16.45 -8.29 6.76
CA PHE A 306 -17.05 -7.03 7.21
C PHE A 306 -16.66 -5.86 6.31
N GLY A 307 -15.42 -5.82 5.84
CA GLY A 307 -14.92 -4.83 4.90
C GLY A 307 -14.27 -5.43 3.66
N ASP A 308 -13.38 -4.69 2.99
CA ASP A 308 -12.68 -5.22 1.82
C ASP A 308 -11.59 -6.20 2.24
N LEU A 309 -10.65 -5.81 3.11
CA LEU A 309 -9.71 -6.77 3.72
C LEU A 309 -10.08 -7.09 5.17
N ASP A 310 -10.24 -8.37 5.47
CA ASP A 310 -10.52 -8.88 6.81
C ASP A 310 -9.43 -9.87 7.25
N ILE A 311 -9.19 -10.01 8.56
CA ILE A 311 -8.29 -11.00 9.13
C ILE A 311 -9.03 -12.31 9.43
N TYR A 312 -8.45 -13.40 8.94
CA TYR A 312 -8.88 -14.78 9.12
C TYR A 312 -7.82 -15.60 9.85
N VAL A 313 -8.25 -16.73 10.44
CA VAL A 313 -7.36 -17.76 10.99
C VAL A 313 -7.67 -19.12 10.37
N SER A 314 -6.63 -19.85 9.99
CA SER A 314 -6.71 -21.26 9.57
C SER A 314 -5.88 -22.13 10.50
N HIS A 315 -6.33 -23.36 10.73
CA HIS A 315 -5.65 -24.36 11.55
C HIS A 315 -4.98 -25.42 10.70
N LYS A 316 -3.75 -25.79 11.04
CA LYS A 316 -3.01 -26.88 10.42
C LYS A 316 -3.39 -28.21 11.06
N ASP A 317 -3.76 -29.20 10.25
CA ASP A 317 -4.06 -30.56 10.72
C ASP A 317 -2.77 -31.36 11.02
N GLU A 318 -2.94 -32.58 11.55
CA GLU A 318 -1.83 -33.48 11.87
C GLU A 318 -1.03 -33.94 10.64
N MET A 319 -1.62 -33.84 9.44
CA MET A 319 -0.97 -34.17 8.16
C MET A 319 -0.23 -32.97 7.57
N GLY A 320 -0.31 -31.79 8.20
CA GLY A 320 0.33 -30.56 7.75
C GLY A 320 -0.51 -29.73 6.76
N ASN A 321 -1.79 -30.07 6.54
CA ASN A 321 -2.69 -29.32 5.67
C ASN A 321 -3.39 -28.21 6.44
N TRP A 322 -3.54 -27.05 5.80
CA TRP A 322 -4.39 -25.98 6.32
C TRP A 322 -5.88 -26.33 6.12
N GLY A 323 -6.68 -26.22 7.16
CA GLY A 323 -8.14 -26.35 7.13
C GLY A 323 -8.85 -25.04 6.74
N PRO A 324 -10.18 -25.06 6.59
CA PRO A 324 -10.96 -23.88 6.23
C PRO A 324 -10.69 -22.69 7.14
N ALA A 325 -10.52 -21.50 6.57
CA ALA A 325 -10.26 -20.29 7.35
C ALA A 325 -11.54 -19.73 7.98
N VAL A 326 -11.39 -19.14 9.17
CA VAL A 326 -12.48 -18.57 9.96
C VAL A 326 -12.19 -17.08 10.18
N ASN A 327 -13.18 -16.23 9.92
CA ASN A 327 -13.10 -14.78 10.16
C ASN A 327 -12.92 -14.51 11.66
N LEU A 328 -12.06 -13.56 12.05
CA LEU A 328 -11.81 -13.23 13.46
C LEU A 328 -12.95 -12.44 14.15
N GLY A 329 -13.99 -12.08 13.42
CA GLY A 329 -15.20 -11.44 13.92
C GLY A 329 -15.07 -9.93 14.10
N GLU A 330 -16.21 -9.30 14.43
CA GLU A 330 -16.41 -7.85 14.47
C GLU A 330 -15.56 -7.09 15.51
N ASN A 331 -14.91 -7.81 16.44
CA ASN A 331 -13.97 -7.19 17.37
C ASN A 331 -12.64 -6.84 16.70
N ILE A 332 -12.21 -7.66 15.73
CA ILE A 332 -10.98 -7.44 14.98
C ILE A 332 -11.31 -6.73 13.67
N ASN A 333 -12.25 -7.28 12.91
CA ASN A 333 -12.60 -6.81 11.58
C ASN A 333 -13.72 -5.75 11.63
N THR A 334 -13.61 -4.72 10.81
CA THR A 334 -14.52 -3.59 10.72
C THR A 334 -15.09 -3.48 9.32
N GLN A 335 -15.96 -2.50 9.09
CA GLN A 335 -16.44 -2.19 7.73
C GLN A 335 -15.36 -1.58 6.81
N PHE A 336 -14.15 -1.38 7.31
CA PHE A 336 -13.00 -0.84 6.58
C PHE A 336 -12.00 -1.97 6.30
N ASN A 337 -10.70 -1.78 6.49
CA ASN A 337 -9.70 -2.77 6.16
C ASN A 337 -8.82 -3.10 7.36
N GLU A 338 -8.65 -4.40 7.58
CA GLU A 338 -7.70 -4.97 8.52
C GLU A 338 -6.67 -5.83 7.79
N ASN A 339 -5.40 -5.46 7.96
CA ASN A 339 -4.30 -6.04 7.20
C ASN A 339 -3.04 -6.24 8.07
N THR A 340 -2.04 -6.88 7.49
CA THR A 340 -0.74 -7.22 8.09
C THR A 340 -0.84 -7.78 9.52
N PRO A 341 -1.59 -8.88 9.73
CA PRO A 341 -1.66 -9.52 11.05
C PRO A 341 -0.32 -10.14 11.45
N PHE A 342 0.06 -9.97 12.71
CA PHE A 342 1.17 -10.66 13.36
C PHE A 342 0.77 -11.19 14.73
N ILE A 343 0.95 -12.49 14.95
CA ILE A 343 0.74 -13.11 16.26
C ILE A 343 2.06 -13.16 17.04
N THR A 344 2.03 -12.80 18.33
CA THR A 344 3.18 -12.95 19.24
C THR A 344 3.53 -14.41 19.50
N ASN A 345 4.76 -14.65 19.97
CA ASN A 345 5.27 -16.02 20.20
C ASN A 345 4.46 -16.82 21.22
N ASP A 346 3.84 -16.15 22.18
CA ASP A 346 2.98 -16.78 23.18
C ASP A 346 1.56 -17.09 22.65
N GLY A 347 1.24 -16.65 21.43
CA GLY A 347 -0.05 -16.83 20.79
C GLY A 347 -1.19 -16.00 21.39
N LYS A 348 -0.87 -14.98 22.22
CA LYS A 348 -1.86 -14.23 23.00
C LYS A 348 -2.10 -12.82 22.52
N THR A 349 -1.21 -12.22 21.74
CA THR A 349 -1.38 -10.85 21.27
C THR A 349 -1.28 -10.81 19.75
N LEU A 350 -2.36 -10.36 19.11
CA LEU A 350 -2.42 -10.12 17.68
C LEU A 350 -2.18 -8.63 17.42
N PHE A 351 -1.10 -8.32 16.73
CA PHE A 351 -0.85 -7.02 16.13
C PHE A 351 -1.41 -7.00 14.71
N PHE A 352 -1.95 -5.88 14.26
CA PHE A 352 -2.45 -5.73 12.90
C PHE A 352 -2.55 -4.24 12.55
N SER A 353 -2.66 -3.96 11.26
CA SER A 353 -2.93 -2.62 10.75
C SER A 353 -4.40 -2.47 10.41
N SER A 354 -4.99 -1.32 10.71
CA SER A 354 -6.38 -1.04 10.34
C SER A 354 -6.58 0.43 9.97
N ASP A 355 -7.30 0.69 8.89
CA ASP A 355 -7.84 2.02 8.55
C ASP A 355 -9.26 2.23 9.11
N GLY A 356 -9.72 1.29 9.95
CA GLY A 356 -10.93 1.36 10.75
C GLY A 356 -10.65 1.74 12.20
N HIS A 357 -11.41 1.13 13.12
CA HIS A 357 -11.34 1.37 14.57
C HIS A 357 -11.22 2.87 14.94
N ASN A 358 -10.29 3.21 15.83
CA ASN A 358 -9.98 4.58 16.22
C ASN A 358 -8.70 5.13 15.58
N THR A 359 -8.43 4.82 14.30
CA THR A 359 -7.23 5.27 13.57
C THR A 359 -7.02 6.79 13.60
N MET A 360 -5.78 7.23 13.73
CA MET A 360 -5.39 8.63 13.71
C MET A 360 -4.89 9.12 12.34
N GLY A 361 -4.99 8.28 11.32
CA GLY A 361 -4.45 8.51 9.98
C GLY A 361 -5.15 7.64 8.95
N GLY A 362 -4.36 7.03 8.06
CA GLY A 362 -4.79 5.94 7.20
C GLY A 362 -4.78 4.64 7.98
N TYR A 363 -3.96 3.68 7.58
CA TYR A 363 -3.71 2.49 8.40
C TYR A 363 -2.94 2.83 9.66
N ASP A 364 -3.42 2.39 10.81
CA ASP A 364 -2.73 2.48 12.09
C ASP A 364 -2.41 1.08 12.61
N ILE A 365 -1.32 0.92 13.37
CA ILE A 365 -1.03 -0.32 14.09
C ILE A 365 -1.87 -0.41 15.38
N PHE A 366 -2.55 -1.55 15.51
CA PHE A 366 -3.31 -1.96 16.68
C PHE A 366 -2.75 -3.25 17.26
N PHE A 367 -3.08 -3.51 18.52
CA PHE A 367 -3.00 -4.85 19.08
C PHE A 367 -4.28 -5.25 19.82
N SER A 368 -4.59 -6.54 19.82
CA SER A 368 -5.65 -7.14 20.62
C SER A 368 -5.12 -8.36 21.37
N GLN A 369 -5.63 -8.61 22.57
CA GLN A 369 -5.25 -9.75 23.40
C GLN A 369 -6.33 -10.83 23.38
N LEU A 370 -5.88 -12.08 23.33
CA LEU A 370 -6.75 -13.25 23.42
C LEU A 370 -7.14 -13.48 24.89
N ASN A 371 -8.43 -13.33 25.17
CA ASN A 371 -8.99 -13.56 26.49
C ASN A 371 -9.11 -15.08 26.79
N ASP A 372 -9.24 -15.43 28.07
CA ASP A 372 -9.38 -16.83 28.52
C ASP A 372 -10.60 -17.55 27.93
N ASN A 373 -11.62 -16.80 27.51
CA ASN A 373 -12.82 -17.33 26.84
C ASN A 373 -12.63 -17.56 25.33
N GLY A 374 -11.44 -17.31 24.78
CA GLY A 374 -11.10 -17.47 23.36
C GLY A 374 -11.48 -16.30 22.45
N SER A 375 -12.04 -15.21 23.01
CA SER A 375 -12.35 -13.99 22.24
C SER A 375 -11.20 -12.99 22.26
N TRP A 376 -11.06 -12.21 21.19
CA TRP A 376 -10.14 -11.08 21.12
C TRP A 376 -10.71 -9.86 21.87
N SER A 377 -9.86 -9.16 22.63
CA SER A 377 -10.19 -7.90 23.31
C SER A 377 -10.44 -6.78 22.30
N THR A 378 -11.01 -5.66 22.77
CA THR A 378 -11.06 -4.44 21.96
C THR A 378 -9.64 -4.04 21.54
N PRO A 379 -9.40 -3.76 20.24
CA PRO A 379 -8.09 -3.34 19.76
C PRO A 379 -7.62 -2.03 20.39
N ILE A 380 -6.34 -1.98 20.72
CA ILE A 380 -5.67 -0.80 21.29
C ILE A 380 -4.69 -0.27 20.24
N ASN A 381 -4.90 0.99 19.86
CA ASN A 381 -4.01 1.73 18.96
C ASN A 381 -2.64 1.97 19.62
N LEU A 382 -1.54 1.70 18.91
CA LEU A 382 -0.17 1.89 19.44
C LEU A 382 0.20 3.36 19.68
N GLY A 383 -0.55 4.29 19.10
CA GLY A 383 -0.44 5.72 19.33
C GLY A 383 0.75 6.38 18.66
N TYR A 384 0.78 7.70 18.75
CA TYR A 384 1.85 8.52 18.18
C TYR A 384 3.12 8.47 19.05
N PRO A 385 4.33 8.29 18.50
CA PRO A 385 4.68 8.41 17.08
C PRO A 385 4.87 7.07 16.36
N ILE A 386 4.39 5.94 16.87
CA ILE A 386 4.39 4.70 16.06
C ILE A 386 3.42 4.90 14.91
N ASN A 387 2.17 5.20 15.23
CA ASN A 387 1.16 5.61 14.27
C ASN A 387 1.29 7.09 13.96
N THR A 388 0.96 7.48 12.74
CA THR A 388 1.06 8.85 12.22
C THR A 388 -0.24 9.25 11.54
N THR A 389 -0.20 10.29 10.72
CA THR A 389 -1.36 10.72 9.92
C THR A 389 -1.36 10.07 8.53
N ASP A 390 -0.43 9.15 8.29
CA ASP A 390 -0.27 8.36 7.07
C ASP A 390 -0.57 6.88 7.38
N ASP A 391 -0.13 5.96 6.51
CA ASP A 391 -0.27 4.52 6.68
C ASP A 391 0.92 3.91 7.42
N GLU A 392 0.64 3.21 8.50
CA GLU A 392 1.53 2.26 9.15
C GLU A 392 1.07 0.82 8.92
N LEU A 393 1.88 0.11 8.15
CA LEU A 393 1.69 -1.29 7.80
C LEU A 393 2.89 -2.11 8.29
N PHE A 394 2.68 -3.41 8.45
CA PHE A 394 3.77 -4.38 8.68
C PHE A 394 4.60 -4.10 9.95
N TYR A 395 3.94 -4.11 11.11
CA TYR A 395 4.62 -4.12 12.40
C TYR A 395 4.93 -5.56 12.83
N GLN A 396 6.18 -6.00 12.71
CA GLN A 396 6.60 -7.32 13.19
C GLN A 396 6.94 -7.24 14.69
N PRO A 397 6.11 -7.79 15.61
CA PRO A 397 6.42 -7.82 17.03
C PRO A 397 7.59 -8.78 17.30
N ILE A 398 8.36 -8.48 18.34
CA ILE A 398 9.42 -9.33 18.88
C ILE A 398 9.01 -9.77 20.29
N GLY A 399 9.02 -11.08 20.54
CA GLY A 399 8.69 -11.65 21.84
C GLY A 399 7.21 -11.45 22.20
N ASP A 400 6.96 -10.67 23.24
CA ASP A 400 5.63 -10.29 23.73
C ASP A 400 5.05 -9.04 23.04
N GLY A 401 5.80 -8.43 22.12
CA GLY A 401 5.40 -7.22 21.39
C GLY A 401 5.79 -5.90 22.07
N ALA A 402 6.56 -5.93 23.16
CA ALA A 402 7.14 -4.70 23.73
C ALA A 402 8.18 -4.02 22.81
N MET A 403 8.69 -4.76 21.82
CA MET A 403 9.56 -4.27 20.75
C MET A 403 9.04 -4.80 19.42
N GLY A 404 9.38 -4.12 18.33
CA GLY A 404 9.04 -4.57 16.98
C GLY A 404 9.99 -4.05 15.91
N LEU A 405 9.86 -4.60 14.71
CA LEU A 405 10.54 -4.16 13.51
C LEU A 405 9.53 -3.47 12.59
N MET A 406 9.94 -2.35 12.02
CA MET A 406 9.20 -1.64 10.98
C MET A 406 10.18 -1.17 9.93
N ALA A 407 9.76 -1.21 8.67
CA ALA A 407 10.44 -0.51 7.60
C ALA A 407 10.06 0.98 7.68
N MET A 408 11.05 1.86 7.64
CA MET A 408 10.85 3.30 7.54
C MET A 408 11.70 3.79 6.38
N PHE A 409 11.12 4.69 5.60
CA PHE A 409 11.79 5.31 4.48
C PHE A 409 11.88 6.81 4.77
N ASP A 410 13.12 7.30 4.87
CA ASP A 410 13.43 8.67 5.26
C ASP A 410 13.82 9.53 4.05
#